data_AF-A0A2J6X475-F1
#
_entry.id   AF-A0A2J6X475-F1
#
_cell.length_a   1.000
_cell.length_b   1.000
_cell.length_c   1.000
_cell.angle_alpha   90.00
_cell.angle_beta   90.00
_cell.angle_gamma   90.00
#
_symmetry.space_group_name_H-M   'P 1'
#
loop_
_entity.id
_entity.type
_entity.pdbx_description
1 polymer ?
#
loop_
_entity_poly.entity_id
_entity_poly.type
_entity_poly.pdbx_seq_one_letter_code
_entity_poly.pdbx_strand_id
1 'polypeptide(L)'
;MKLSAEEKSKLIKISSELLENYKSPRNSQIRKYASLAMQADCYDEFENYIKYQIGRSDQDQLPFLNKTLEKVMEIKKSEPDDSRCLLKIAYLFGVMAREKQYKEKIERGDRR
;
A
#
# COMPACT_ATOMS: atom_id res chain seq x y z
N MET A 1 15.54 -11.66 1.16
CA MET A 1 15.92 -10.55 0.25
C MET A 1 15.82 -9.22 0.98
N LYS A 2 16.63 -8.22 0.61
CA LYS A 2 16.56 -6.84 1.16
C LYS A 2 16.40 -5.84 0.02
N LEU A 3 15.53 -4.85 0.22
CA LEU A 3 15.35 -3.73 -0.72
C LEU A 3 16.52 -2.74 -0.62
N SER A 4 16.94 -2.20 -1.77
CA SER A 4 17.94 -1.14 -1.85
C SER A 4 17.41 0.18 -1.28
N ALA A 5 18.31 1.12 -0.98
CA ALA A 5 17.91 2.44 -0.50
C ALA A 5 17.05 3.19 -1.55
N GLU A 6 17.40 3.06 -2.83
CA GLU A 6 16.66 3.70 -3.92
C GLU A 6 15.26 3.09 -4.09
N GLU A 7 15.14 1.76 -4.01
CA GLU A 7 13.84 1.08 -4.06
C GLU A 7 12.94 1.53 -2.91
N LYS A 8 13.48 1.60 -1.69
CA LYS A 8 12.73 2.07 -0.52
C LYS A 8 12.26 3.52 -0.70
N SER A 9 13.14 4.41 -1.16
CA SER A 9 12.79 5.82 -1.41
C SER A 9 11.68 5.96 -2.44
N LYS A 10 11.69 5.15 -3.52
CA LYS A 10 10.61 5.14 -4.52
C LYS A 10 9.28 4.71 -3.91
N LEU A 11 9.27 3.63 -3.13
CA LEU A 11 8.06 3.13 -2.48
C LEU A 11 7.51 4.10 -1.43
N ILE A 12 8.38 4.81 -0.72
CA ILE A 12 7.97 5.87 0.21
C ILE A 12 7.29 7.02 -0.54
N LYS A 13 7.84 7.47 -1.67
CA LYS A 13 7.20 8.51 -2.49
C LYS A 13 5.81 8.10 -2.98
N ILE A 14 5.68 6.88 -3.50
CA ILE A 14 4.38 6.32 -3.92
C ILE A 14 3.39 6.29 -2.74
N SER A 15 3.84 5.88 -1.56
CA SER A 15 3.03 5.90 -0.33
C SER A 15 2.50 7.30 -0.02
N SER A 16 3.39 8.30 0.01
CA SER A 16 3.02 9.68 0.33
C SER A 16 2.06 10.26 -0.71
N GLU A 17 2.32 10.04 -2.00
CA GLU A 17 1.43 10.45 -3.09
C GLU A 17 0.02 9.84 -2.94
N LEU A 18 -0.09 8.56 -2.59
CA LEU A 18 -1.39 7.90 -2.39
C LEU A 18 -2.14 8.46 -1.18
N LEU A 19 -1.43 8.80 -0.10
CA LEU A 19 -2.04 9.36 1.11
C LEU A 19 -2.46 10.82 0.95
N GLU A 20 -1.75 11.59 0.13
CA GLU A 20 -2.02 13.03 -0.09
C GLU A 20 -3.17 13.25 -1.08
N ASN A 21 -3.25 12.42 -2.13
CA ASN A 21 -4.20 12.64 -3.22
C ASN A 21 -5.54 11.92 -3.04
N TYR A 22 -5.63 10.97 -2.10
CA TYR A 22 -6.82 10.13 -1.99
C TYR A 22 -7.22 9.87 -0.53
N LYS A 23 -8.53 9.70 -0.31
CA LYS A 23 -9.08 9.29 0.98
C LYS A 23 -8.71 7.84 1.26
N SER A 24 -7.66 7.66 2.05
CA SER A 24 -7.12 6.34 2.39
C SER A 24 -7.97 5.58 3.43
N PRO A 25 -8.04 4.24 3.36
CA PRO A 25 -8.77 3.40 4.31
C PRO A 25 -8.13 3.45 5.70
N ARG A 26 -8.79 2.90 6.72
CA ARG A 26 -8.28 2.91 8.10
C ARG A 26 -6.88 2.29 8.17
N ASN A 27 -6.04 2.77 9.09
CA ASN A 27 -4.68 2.26 9.27
C ASN A 27 -4.65 0.73 9.46
N SER A 28 -5.63 0.15 10.16
CA SER A 28 -5.79 -1.31 10.28
C SER A 28 -5.94 -2.03 8.95
N GLN A 29 -6.66 -1.45 7.98
CA GLN A 29 -6.81 -2.02 6.64
C GLN A 29 -5.50 -1.93 5.84
N ILE A 30 -4.78 -0.81 5.93
CA ILE A 30 -3.47 -0.65 5.28
C ILE A 30 -2.47 -1.68 5.83
N ARG A 31 -2.44 -1.88 7.16
CA ARG A 31 -1.60 -2.92 7.79
C ARG A 31 -1.99 -4.31 7.33
N LYS A 32 -3.30 -4.58 7.15
CA LYS A 32 -3.77 -5.85 6.60
C LYS A 32 -3.22 -6.10 5.20
N TYR A 33 -3.13 -5.08 4.35
CA TYR A 33 -2.52 -5.22 3.01
C TYR A 33 -1.04 -5.56 3.10
N ALA A 34 -0.29 -4.92 4.00
CA ALA A 34 1.11 -5.26 4.23
C ALA A 34 1.27 -6.72 4.70
N SER A 35 0.44 -7.15 5.65
CA SER A 35 0.46 -8.54 6.16
C SER A 35 0.08 -9.55 5.09
N LEU A 36 -0.94 -9.27 4.27
CA LEU A 36 -1.35 -10.16 3.20
C LEU A 36 -0.24 -10.30 2.15
N ALA A 37 0.41 -9.20 1.75
CA ALA A 37 1.54 -9.28 0.82
C ALA A 37 2.71 -10.10 1.38
N MET A 38 2.93 -10.10 2.69
CA MET A 38 3.97 -10.94 3.32
C MET A 38 3.59 -12.43 3.41
N GLN A 39 2.29 -12.74 3.37
CA GLN A 39 1.76 -14.09 3.57
C GLN A 39 1.30 -14.76 2.27
N ALA A 40 1.06 -13.98 1.23
CA ALA A 40 0.60 -14.47 -0.06
C ALA A 40 1.65 -15.38 -0.70
N ASP A 41 1.18 -16.46 -1.31
CA ASP A 41 2.04 -17.43 -1.99
C ASP A 41 2.52 -16.89 -3.34
N CYS A 42 1.71 -16.05 -3.98
CA CYS A 42 1.99 -15.45 -5.28
C CYS A 42 1.40 -14.03 -5.41
N TYR A 43 1.85 -13.30 -6.43
CA TYR A 43 1.35 -11.96 -6.71
C TYR A 43 -0.16 -11.96 -6.99
N ASP A 44 -0.65 -12.95 -7.73
CA ASP A 44 -2.05 -13.02 -8.17
C ASP A 44 -3.01 -13.13 -6.99
N GLU A 45 -2.62 -13.82 -5.90
CA GLU A 45 -3.41 -13.88 -4.68
C GLU A 45 -3.60 -12.48 -4.06
N PHE A 46 -2.51 -11.71 -3.98
CA PHE A 46 -2.57 -10.34 -3.49
C PHE A 46 -3.39 -9.44 -4.41
N GLU A 47 -3.18 -9.55 -5.73
CA GLU A 47 -3.89 -8.76 -6.73
C GLU A 47 -5.40 -9.04 -6.69
N ASN A 48 -5.79 -10.31 -6.65
CA ASN A 48 -7.19 -10.73 -6.54
C ASN A 48 -7.85 -10.20 -5.26
N TYR A 49 -7.12 -10.17 -4.15
CA TYR A 49 -7.63 -9.58 -2.93
C TYR A 49 -7.90 -8.07 -3.07
N ILE A 50 -7.01 -7.31 -3.70
CA ILE A 50 -7.22 -5.87 -3.93
C ILE A 50 -8.39 -5.64 -4.88
N LYS A 51 -8.50 -6.41 -5.98
CA LYS A 51 -9.67 -6.39 -6.88
C LYS A 51 -10.96 -6.69 -6.15
N TYR A 52 -10.95 -7.66 -5.24
CA TYR A 52 -12.09 -7.96 -4.38
C TYR A 52 -12.43 -6.80 -3.44
N GLN A 53 -11.44 -6.11 -2.84
CA GLN A 53 -11.69 -4.92 -2.03
C GLN A 53 -12.36 -3.81 -2.86
N ILE A 54 -11.88 -3.57 -4.09
CA ILE A 54 -12.49 -2.61 -5.02
C ILE A 54 -13.97 -2.94 -5.25
N GLY A 55 -14.30 -4.21 -5.53
CA GLY A 55 -15.67 -4.63 -5.79
C GLY A 55 -16.65 -4.47 -4.60
N ARG A 56 -16.16 -4.32 -3.37
CA ARG A 56 -16.97 -4.18 -2.15
C ARG A 56 -16.85 -2.82 -1.46
N SER A 57 -16.06 -1.90 -2.01
CA SER A 57 -15.78 -0.62 -1.39
C SER A 57 -16.77 0.46 -1.80
N ASP A 58 -17.03 1.39 -0.88
CA ASP A 58 -17.85 2.56 -1.16
C ASP A 58 -17.15 3.52 -2.14
N GLN A 59 -17.93 4.40 -2.80
CA GLN A 59 -17.42 5.34 -3.82
C GLN A 59 -16.25 6.20 -3.34
N ASP A 60 -16.22 6.53 -2.05
CA ASP A 60 -15.15 7.31 -1.41
C ASP A 60 -13.78 6.61 -1.43
N GLN A 61 -13.75 5.28 -1.37
CA GLN A 61 -12.51 4.50 -1.28
C GLN A 61 -12.02 3.99 -2.64
N LEU A 62 -12.90 3.94 -3.64
CA LEU A 62 -12.58 3.45 -4.98
C LEU A 62 -11.38 4.17 -5.61
N PRO A 63 -11.27 5.51 -5.58
CA PRO A 63 -10.12 6.21 -6.18
C PRO A 63 -8.78 5.76 -5.57
N PHE A 64 -8.73 5.63 -4.24
CA PHE A 64 -7.54 5.16 -3.53
C PHE A 64 -7.18 3.72 -3.95
N LEU A 65 -8.16 2.82 -3.96
CA LEU A 65 -7.93 1.41 -4.24
C LEU A 65 -7.56 1.16 -5.71
N ASN A 66 -8.21 1.84 -6.65
CA ASN A 66 -7.86 1.76 -8.06
C ASN A 66 -6.45 2.26 -8.32
N LYS A 67 -6.07 3.42 -7.75
CA LYS A 67 -4.70 3.94 -7.92
C LYS A 67 -3.67 3.05 -7.23
N THR A 68 -4.03 2.46 -6.10
CA THR A 68 -3.20 1.47 -5.40
C THR A 68 -2.98 0.23 -6.28
N LEU A 69 -4.02 -0.31 -6.91
CA LEU A 69 -3.91 -1.45 -7.81
C LEU A 69 -2.99 -1.13 -8.99
N GLU A 70 -3.14 0.03 -9.61
CA GLU A 70 -2.26 0.50 -10.68
C GLU A 70 -0.78 0.49 -10.24
N LYS A 71 -0.46 1.03 -9.06
CA LYS A 71 0.91 1.02 -8.52
C LYS A 71 1.43 -0.37 -8.20
N VAL A 72 0.58 -1.25 -7.71
CA VAL A 72 0.92 -2.66 -7.46
C VAL A 72 1.22 -3.40 -8.77
N MET A 73 0.45 -3.14 -9.84
CA MET A 73 0.70 -3.68 -11.18
C MET A 73 2.00 -3.12 -11.79
N GLU A 74 2.30 -1.84 -11.62
CA GLU A 74 3.59 -1.26 -12.02
C GLU A 74 4.76 -1.96 -11.33
N ILE A 75 4.64 -2.24 -10.01
CA ILE A 75 5.66 -2.99 -9.27
C ILE A 75 5.85 -4.39 -9.89
N LYS A 76 4.77 -5.16 -10.11
CA LYS A 76 4.84 -6.49 -10.75
C LYS A 76 5.46 -6.44 -12.14
N LYS A 77 5.13 -5.43 -12.95
CA LYS A 77 5.72 -5.27 -14.29
C LYS A 77 7.23 -5.04 -14.22
N SER A 78 7.71 -4.30 -13.21
CA SER A 78 9.13 -4.03 -13.00
C SER A 78 9.88 -5.14 -12.25
N GLU A 79 9.15 -6.03 -11.57
CA GLU A 79 9.68 -7.09 -10.71
C GLU A 79 8.89 -8.38 -10.97
N PRO A 80 9.29 -9.18 -11.97
CA PRO A 80 8.55 -10.38 -12.35
C PRO A 80 8.65 -11.49 -11.30
N ASP A 81 9.67 -11.50 -10.45
CA ASP A 81 9.80 -12.42 -9.32
C ASP A 81 8.75 -12.10 -8.24
N ASP A 82 7.83 -13.05 -8.00
CA ASP A 82 6.71 -12.86 -7.07
C ASP A 82 7.17 -12.57 -5.64
N SER A 83 8.19 -13.28 -5.16
CA SER A 83 8.70 -13.08 -3.80
C SER A 83 9.22 -11.65 -3.59
N ARG A 84 9.97 -11.12 -4.55
CA ARG A 84 10.50 -9.76 -4.51
C ARG A 84 9.42 -8.71 -4.78
N CYS A 85 8.46 -9.00 -5.66
CA CYS A 85 7.29 -8.16 -5.91
C CYS A 85 6.47 -7.99 -4.63
N LEU A 86 6.08 -9.10 -3.99
CA LEU A 86 5.34 -9.13 -2.74
C LEU A 86 6.10 -8.43 -1.60
N LEU A 87 7.43 -8.58 -1.53
CA LEU A 87 8.26 -7.84 -0.58
C LEU A 87 8.17 -6.32 -0.78
N LYS A 88 8.18 -5.85 -2.04
CA LYS A 88 8.02 -4.41 -2.37
C LYS A 88 6.63 -3.91 -2.00
N ILE A 89 5.60 -4.70 -2.28
CA ILE A 89 4.20 -4.41 -1.94
C ILE A 89 4.02 -4.33 -0.41
N ALA A 90 4.55 -5.32 0.32
CA ALA A 90 4.52 -5.33 1.78
C ALA A 90 5.23 -4.10 2.37
N TYR A 91 6.39 -3.73 1.81
CA TYR A 91 7.12 -2.54 2.23
C TYR A 91 6.32 -1.26 1.97
N LEU A 92 5.73 -1.12 0.78
CA LEU A 92 4.86 0.01 0.40
C LEU A 92 3.74 0.24 1.43
N PHE A 93 2.95 -0.80 1.72
CA PHE A 93 1.87 -0.67 2.69
C PHE A 93 2.39 -0.49 4.11
N GLY A 94 3.52 -1.11 4.46
CA GLY A 94 4.16 -0.95 5.77
C GLY A 94 4.65 0.48 6.05
N VAL A 95 5.22 1.17 5.06
CA VAL A 95 5.57 2.59 5.21
C VAL A 95 4.33 3.49 5.22
N MET A 96 3.36 3.20 4.36
CA MET A 96 2.08 3.94 4.30
C MET A 96 1.33 3.91 5.63
N ALA A 97 1.25 2.75 6.29
CA ALA A 97 0.58 2.64 7.58
C ALA A 97 1.29 3.45 8.68
N ARG A 98 2.62 3.55 8.63
CA ARG A 98 3.43 4.36 9.56
C ARG A 98 3.26 5.84 9.30
N GLU A 99 3.34 6.25 8.04
CA GLU A 99 3.16 7.64 7.62
C GLU A 99 1.77 8.15 8.00
N LYS A 100 0.73 7.39 7.69
CA LYS A 100 -0.64 7.71 8.09
C LYS A 100 -0.77 7.86 9.60
N GLN A 101 -0.21 6.92 10.38
CA GLN A 101 -0.24 7.00 11.84
C GLN A 101 0.44 8.27 12.38
N TYR A 102 1.56 8.66 11.75
CA TYR A 102 2.30 9.84 12.14
C TYR A 102 1.50 11.12 11.85
N LYS A 103 0.96 11.26 10.63
CA LYS A 103 0.09 12.38 10.24
C LYS A 103 -1.13 12.51 11.17
N GLU A 104 -1.84 11.40 11.44
CA GLU A 104 -2.99 11.37 12.36
C GLU A 104 -2.61 11.74 13.82
N LYS A 105 -1.40 11.44 14.26
CA LYS A 105 -0.92 11.84 15.60
C LYS A 105 -0.65 13.33 15.70
N ILE A 106 -0.02 13.92 14.69
CA ILE A 106 0.24 15.36 14.62
C ILE A 106 -1.08 16.13 14.69
N GLU A 107 -2.04 15.77 13.84
CA GLU A 107 -3.36 16.42 13.78
C GLU A 107 -4.15 16.35 15.10
N ARG A 108 -3.91 15.32 15.92
CA ARG A 108 -4.52 15.21 17.25
C ARG A 108 -3.77 15.98 18.33
N GLY A 109 -2.45 16.13 18.18
CA GLY A 109 -1.61 16.92 19.05
C GLY A 109 -1.89 18.42 18.94
N ASP A 110 -2.13 18.90 17.72
CA ASP A 110 -2.42 20.32 17.42
C ASP A 110 -3.84 20.76 17.85
N ARG A 111 -4.69 19.85 18.32
CA ARG A 111 -6.05 20.14 18.81
C ARG A 111 -6.15 20.27 20.34
N ARG A 112 -5.03 20.27 21.06
CA ARG A 112 -4.93 20.49 22.51
C ARG A 112 -4.24 21.81 22.80
#